data_AF-A0A920JQR4-F1
#
_entry.id   AF-A0A920JQR4-F1
#
_cell.length_a   1.000
_cell.length_b   1.000
_cell.length_c   1.000
_cell.angle_alpha   90.00
_cell.angle_beta   90.00
_cell.angle_gamma   90.00
#
_symmetry.space_group_name_H-M   'P 1'
#
loop_
_entity.id
_entity.type
_entity.pdbx_description
1 polymer ?
#
loop_
_entity_poly.entity_id
_entity_poly.type
_entity_poly.pdbx_seq_one_letter_code
_entity_poly.pdbx_strand_id
1 'polypeptide(L)' 'MSRVVSTKIAFMKAEEEGLDVSNCVLASDAFFPFRDNIDLAAEKGVKHIIQPGGSVKDDEVMKQQMNIRYL' A
#
# COMPACT_ATOMS: atom_id res chain seq x y z
N MET A 1 -6.81 -15.83 -2.03
CA MET A 1 -5.81 -14.78 -2.28
C MET A 1 -6.43 -13.38 -2.19
N SER A 2 -6.29 -12.54 -1.15
CA SER A 2 -6.64 -11.10 -1.23
C SER A 2 -5.41 -10.23 -1.01
N ARG A 3 -5.24 -9.12 -1.74
CA ARG A 3 -4.04 -8.26 -1.66
C ARG A 3 -3.89 -7.62 -0.29
N VAL A 4 -5.00 -7.26 0.37
CA VAL A 4 -4.95 -6.70 1.73
C VAL A 4 -4.36 -7.69 2.73
N VAL A 5 -4.53 -9.00 2.51
CA VAL A 5 -3.89 -10.04 3.34
C VAL A 5 -2.38 -10.05 3.09
N SER A 6 -1.95 -9.96 1.82
CA SER A 6 -0.53 -9.85 1.47
C SER A 6 0.13 -8.63 2.13
N THR A 7 -0.52 -7.47 2.08
CA THR A 7 -0.05 -6.24 2.73
C THR A 7 0.05 -6.39 4.25
N LYS A 8 -0.95 -7.03 4.88
CA LYS A 8 -0.90 -7.34 6.32
C LYS A 8 0.25 -8.27 6.68
N ILE A 9 0.50 -9.31 5.89
CA ILE A 9 1.62 -10.24 6.12
C ILE A 9 2.95 -9.51 6.00
N ALA A 10 3.11 -8.62 5.02
CA ALA A 10 4.33 -7.83 4.85
C ALA A 10 4.63 -6.95 6.08
N PHE A 11 3.63 -6.22 6.58
CA PHE A 11 3.80 -5.39 7.78
C PHE A 11 3.98 -6.21 9.06
N MET A 12 3.24 -7.32 9.20
CA MET A 12 3.41 -8.23 10.33
C MET A 12 4.85 -8.75 10.38
N LYS A 13 5.41 -9.15 9.23
CA LYS A 13 6.78 -9.64 9.18
C LYS A 13 7.80 -8.53 9.48
N ALA A 14 7.59 -7.33 8.96
CA ALA A 14 8.46 -6.20 9.29
C ALA A 14 8.46 -5.88 10.80
N GLU A 15 7.28 -5.96 11.44
CA GLU A 15 7.12 -5.76 12.88
C GLU A 15 7.82 -6.85 13.71
N GLU A 16 7.69 -8.12 13.32
CA GLU A 16 8.42 -9.23 13.94
C GLU A 16 9.95 -9.06 13.90
N GLU A 17 10.47 -8.50 12.80
CA GLU A 17 11.90 -8.22 12.61
C GLU A 17 12.35 -6.89 13.23
N GLY A 18 11.44 -6.14 13.87
CA GLY A 18 11.74 -4.83 14.47
C GLY A 18 12.12 -3.75 13.46
N LEU A 19 11.64 -3.86 12.21
CA LEU A 19 11.93 -2.90 11.15
C LEU A 19 10.99 -1.70 11.23
N ASP A 20 11.57 -0.49 11.22
CA ASP A 20 10.79 0.72 11.01
C ASP A 20 10.42 0.85 9.52
N VAL A 21 9.12 0.77 9.24
CA VAL A 21 8.54 0.93 7.90
C VAL A 21 8.07 2.37 7.62
N SER A 22 8.29 3.29 8.56
CA SER A 22 7.99 4.69 8.35
C SER A 22 8.81 5.24 7.16
N ASN A 23 8.18 6.05 6.32
CA ASN A 23 8.78 6.64 5.13
C ASN A 23 9.24 5.65 4.04
N CYS A 24 8.84 4.37 4.10
CA CYS A 24 9.15 3.41 3.06
C CYS A 24 8.25 3.56 1.81
N VAL A 25 8.53 2.72 0.82
CA VAL A 25 7.76 2.56 -0.43
C VAL A 25 7.08 1.19 -0.42
N LEU A 26 5.78 1.14 -0.71
CA LEU A 26 5.05 -0.11 -0.94
C LEU A 26 4.97 -0.39 -2.45
N ALA A 27 5.36 -1.60 -2.86
CA ALA A 27 5.25 -2.04 -4.25
C ALA A 27 4.30 -3.23 -4.37
N SER A 28 3.47 -3.24 -5.42
CA SER A 28 2.69 -4.41 -5.82
C SER A 28 2.95 -4.76 -7.28
N ASP A 29 3.00 -6.06 -7.55
CA ASP A 29 3.09 -6.65 -8.89
C ASP A 29 1.77 -6.60 -9.66
N ALA A 30 0.66 -6.26 -9.00
CA ALA A 30 -0.68 -6.16 -9.57
C ALA A 30 -1.39 -4.88 -9.10
N PHE A 31 -2.50 -4.53 -9.75
CA PHE A 31 -3.30 -3.38 -9.31
C PHE A 31 -4.05 -3.66 -8.00
N PHE A 32 -4.33 -2.60 -7.26
CA PHE A 32 -5.20 -2.60 -6.10
C PHE A 32 -6.65 -2.35 -6.55
N PRO A 33 -7.57 -3.30 -6.28
CA PRO A 33 -8.98 -3.14 -6.67
C PRO A 33 -9.72 -2.12 -5.80
N PHE A 34 -9.22 -1.86 -4.59
CA PHE A 34 -9.82 -0.99 -3.57
C PHE A 34 -8.74 -0.25 -2.77
N ARG A 35 -9.17 0.75 -1.99
CA ARG A 35 -8.32 1.64 -1.18
C ARG A 35 -7.77 1.02 0.10
N ASP A 36 -8.27 -0.14 0.49
CA ASP A 36 -7.93 -0.83 1.74
C ASP A 36 -6.41 -1.05 1.95
N ASN A 37 -5.68 -1.30 0.87
CA ASN A 37 -4.22 -1.43 0.90
C ASN A 37 -3.51 -0.09 1.14
N ILE A 38 -4.08 0.99 0.61
CA ILE A 38 -3.52 2.35 0.63
C ILE A 38 -3.73 2.93 2.04
N ASP A 39 -4.92 2.74 2.60
CA ASP A 39 -5.26 3.15 3.96
C ASP A 39 -4.35 2.45 4.98
N LEU A 40 -4.18 1.13 4.85
CA LEU A 40 -3.27 0.34 5.70
C LEU A 40 -1.82 0.80 5.57
N ALA A 41 -1.37 1.11 4.36
CA ALA A 41 -0.03 1.62 4.12
C ALA A 41 0.17 3.01 4.77
N ALA A 42 -0.82 3.89 4.67
CA ALA A 42 -0.77 5.21 5.28
C ALA A 42 -0.73 5.14 6.81
N GLU A 43 -1.50 4.23 7.43
CA GLU A 43 -1.45 3.98 8.88
C GLU A 43 -0.07 3.52 9.36
N LYS A 44 0.65 2.75 8.54
CA LYS A 44 2.02 2.28 8.82
C LYS A 44 3.10 3.30 8.43
N GLY A 45 2.72 4.47 7.91
CA GLY A 45 3.65 5.56 7.60
C GLY A 45 4.37 5.44 6.25
N VAL A 46 3.87 4.60 5.34
CA VAL A 46 4.36 4.53 3.95
C VAL A 46 4.13 5.87 3.25
N LYS A 47 5.12 6.31 2.46
CA LYS A 47 5.04 7.61 1.74
C LYS A 47 4.73 7.47 0.27
N HIS A 48 5.10 6.34 -0.33
CA HIS A 48 4.99 6.13 -1.75
C HIS A 48 4.45 4.73 -2.07
N ILE A 49 3.63 4.63 -3.11
CA ILE A 49 3.08 3.37 -3.63
C ILE A 49 3.41 3.26 -5.11
N ILE A 50 3.82 2.07 -5.55
CA ILE A 50 3.94 1.71 -6.96
C ILE A 50 3.17 0.43 -7.28
N GLN A 51 2.44 0.45 -8.39
CA GLN A 51 1.69 -0.69 -8.93
C GLN A 51 1.42 -0.47 -10.42
N PRO A 52 1.08 -1.53 -11.19
CA PRO A 52 0.87 -1.42 -12.64
C PRO A 52 -0.30 -0.52 -13.08
N GLY A 53 -1.34 -0.37 -12.27
CA GLY A 53 -2.62 0.20 -12.73
C GLY A 53 -3.47 -0.82 -13.49
N GLY A 54 -4.64 -0.38 -13.95
CA GLY A 54 -5.63 -1.18 -14.67
C GLY A 54 -6.89 -1.54 -13.87
N SER A 55 -7.07 -0.98 -12.67
CA SER A 55 -8.33 -1.13 -11.95
C SER A 55 -9.40 -0.25 -12.57
N VAL A 56 -10.64 -0.75 -12.66
CA VAL A 56 -11.82 0.08 -12.97
C VAL A 56 -11.98 1.22 -11.94
N LYS A 57 -11.37 1.06 -10.77
CA LYS A 57 -11.42 2.00 -9.64
C LYS A 57 -10.10 2.77 -9.45
N ASP A 58 -9.20 2.80 -10.43
CA ASP A 58 -7.91 3.48 -10.26
C ASP A 58 -8.06 4.95 -9.86
N ASP A 59 -9.04 5.69 -10.40
CA ASP A 59 -9.29 7.08 -9.98
C ASP A 59 -9.68 7.19 -8.49
N GLU A 60 -10.38 6.19 -7.96
CA GLU A 60 -10.76 6.12 -6.54
C GLU A 60 -9.55 5.73 -5.68
N VAL A 61 -8.73 4.81 -6.17
CA VAL A 61 -7.59 4.19 -5.49
C VAL A 61 -6.37 5.11 -5.46
N MET A 62 -6.07 5.77 -6.58
CA MET A 62 -4.96 6.69 -6.76
C MET A 62 -5.29 8.12 -6.30
N LYS A 63 -6.52 8.36 -5.85
CA LYS A 63 -6.92 9.67 -5.36
C LYS A 63 -5.95 10.10 -4.25
N GLN A 64 -5.34 11.25 -4.46
CA GLN A 64 -4.25 11.75 -3.64
C GLN A 64 -4.70 11.90 -2.17
N GLN A 65 -4.15 11.07 -1.28
CA GLN A 65 -4.26 11.26 0.17
C GLN A 65 -3.12 12.19 0.60
N MET A 66 -3.35 13.11 1.55
CA MET A 66 -2.33 14.07 1.98
C MET A 66 -0.99 13.44 2.44
N ASN A 67 -1.00 12.16 2.81
CA ASN A 67 0.12 11.48 3.46
C ASN A 67 0.80 10.38 2.62
N ILE A 68 0.25 9.99 1.46
CA ILE A 68 0.83 8.96 0.58
C ILE A 68 0.68 9.36 -0.89
N ARG A 69 1.68 9.03 -1.72
CA ARG A 69 1.73 9.40 -3.13
C ARG A 69 1.93 8.17 -4.00
N TYR A 70 1.30 8.14 -5.17
CA TYR A 70 1.65 7.17 -6.20
C TYR A 70 2.93 7.65 -6.92
N LEU A 71 3.83 6.70 -7.22
CA LEU A 71 5.06 6.91 -8.00
C LEU A 71 4.80 6.79 -9.50
#